data_AF-A0A1V2DQ19-F1
#
_entry.id   AF-A0A1V2DQ19-F1
#
_cell.length_a   1.000
_cell.length_b   1.000
_cell.length_c   1.000
_cell.angle_alpha   90.00
_cell.angle_beta   90.00
_cell.angle_gamma   90.00
#
_symmetry.space_group_name_H-M   'P 1'
#
loop_
_entity.id
_entity.type
_entity.pdbx_description
1 polymer ?
#
loop_
_entity_poly.entity_id
_entity_poly.type
_entity_poly.pdbx_seq_one_letter_code
_entity_poly.pdbx_strand_id
1 'polypeptide(L)'
;MTNLNKSSGDKRPPITLFNATDRYKFIKNEMAQLGPKIEELKECAHPGVFDIHIQYSMLVTATQGAASKFDSGSVQKLTTKDLAMLENLQILVLDFADIVNEARAELLPE
;
A
#
# COMPACT_ATOMS: atom_id res chain seq x y z
N MET A 1 5.70 14.24 -32.19
CA MET A 1 6.46 14.08 -30.94
C MET A 1 5.56 14.52 -29.80
N THR A 2 4.82 13.58 -29.23
CA THR A 2 3.78 13.88 -28.23
C THR A 2 4.24 13.28 -26.92
N ASN A 3 4.51 14.14 -25.94
CA ASN A 3 4.93 13.78 -24.59
C ASN A 3 3.92 12.81 -23.95
N LEU A 4 4.35 11.57 -23.73
CA LEU A 4 3.71 10.62 -22.83
C LEU A 4 4.17 10.94 -21.40
N ASN A 5 3.50 11.88 -20.77
CA ASN A 5 3.63 12.08 -19.33
C ASN A 5 2.28 12.54 -18.77
N LYS A 6 1.47 11.57 -18.34
CA LYS A 6 0.27 11.63 -17.47
C LYS A 6 -0.38 10.25 -17.56
N SER A 7 -0.52 9.49 -16.48
CA SER A 7 -1.28 9.75 -15.25
C SER A 7 -0.79 8.75 -14.19
N SER A 8 -0.65 9.04 -12.90
CA SER A 8 -1.70 9.60 -12.05
C SER A 8 -1.10 10.39 -10.88
N GLY A 9 -1.18 11.72 -10.95
CA GLY A 9 -1.13 12.52 -9.73
C GLY A 9 -2.38 12.17 -8.94
N ASP A 10 -2.20 11.33 -7.93
CA ASP A 10 -3.25 10.85 -7.06
C ASP A 10 -4.05 12.04 -6.51
N LYS A 11 -5.25 12.29 -7.03
CA LYS A 11 -6.10 13.46 -6.66
C LYS A 11 -6.69 13.32 -5.26
N ARG A 12 -6.09 12.47 -4.42
CA ARG A 12 -6.53 12.27 -3.04
C ARG A 12 -6.16 13.51 -2.24
N PRO A 13 -7.08 14.00 -1.38
CA PRO A 13 -6.77 15.12 -0.50
C PRO A 13 -5.57 14.73 0.38
N PRO A 14 -4.71 15.71 0.74
CA PRO A 14 -3.57 15.49 1.62
C PRO A 14 -3.99 14.81 2.93
N ILE A 15 -3.07 14.06 3.52
CA ILE A 15 -3.28 13.50 4.84
C ILE A 15 -3.19 14.62 5.87
N THR A 16 -4.22 14.75 6.70
CA THR A 16 -4.35 15.75 7.75
C THR A 16 -4.68 15.05 9.07
N LEU A 17 -4.54 15.76 10.19
CA LEU A 17 -4.94 15.24 11.51
C LEU A 17 -6.42 14.77 11.53
N PHE A 18 -7.28 15.39 10.73
CA PHE A 18 -8.70 15.05 10.66
C PHE A 18 -9.00 13.76 9.90
N ASN A 19 -8.15 13.37 8.95
CA ASN A 19 -8.38 12.18 8.11
C ASN A 19 -7.35 11.07 8.30
N ALA A 20 -6.30 11.28 9.11
CA ALA A 20 -5.18 10.34 9.26
C ALA A 20 -5.63 8.94 9.69
N THR A 21 -6.52 8.84 10.69
CA THR A 21 -7.03 7.54 11.15
C THR A 21 -7.81 6.81 10.06
N ASP A 22 -8.65 7.52 9.31
CA ASP A 22 -9.43 6.89 8.23
C ASP A 22 -8.56 6.52 7.03
N ARG A 23 -7.53 7.33 6.74
CA ARG A 23 -6.52 6.98 5.73
C ARG A 23 -5.71 5.76 6.14
N TYR A 24 -5.37 5.61 7.41
CA TYR A 24 -4.72 4.41 7.90
C TYR A 24 -5.61 3.16 7.81
N LYS A 25 -6.90 3.27 8.15
CA LYS A 25 -7.87 2.17 7.94
C LYS A 25 -7.97 1.77 6.48
N PHE A 26 -8.00 2.75 5.57
CA PHE A 26 -7.96 2.50 4.13
C PHE A 26 -6.72 1.67 3.75
N ILE A 27 -5.53 2.06 4.20
CA ILE A 27 -4.28 1.31 3.94
C ILE A 27 -4.37 -0.12 4.49
N LYS A 28 -4.88 -0.31 5.72
CA LYS A 28 -5.09 -1.64 6.30
C LYS A 28 -6.00 -2.51 5.44
N ASN A 29 -7.07 -1.92 4.92
CA ASN A 29 -8.01 -2.63 4.05
C ASN A 29 -7.34 -3.03 2.73
N GLU A 30 -6.61 -2.13 2.07
CA GLU A 30 -5.86 -2.45 0.85
C GLU A 30 -4.86 -3.60 1.10
N MET A 31 -4.07 -3.52 2.18
CA MET A 31 -3.15 -4.59 2.56
C MET A 31 -3.85 -5.93 2.79
N ALA A 32 -5.03 -5.93 3.43
CA ALA A 32 -5.81 -7.14 3.64
C ALA A 32 -6.34 -7.74 2.33
N GLN A 33 -6.66 -6.92 1.33
CA GLN A 33 -7.07 -7.39 0.00
C GLN A 33 -5.89 -7.91 -0.83
N LEU A 34 -4.67 -7.43 -0.59
CA LEU A 34 -3.47 -7.90 -1.29
C LEU A 34 -3.02 -9.29 -0.85
N GLY A 35 -3.23 -9.66 0.41
CA GLY A 35 -2.85 -10.98 0.94
C GLY A 35 -3.34 -12.14 0.07
N PRO A 36 -4.65 -12.32 -0.15
CA PRO A 36 -5.18 -13.38 -0.99
C PRO A 36 -4.63 -13.36 -2.43
N LYS A 37 -4.53 -12.16 -3.03
CA LYS A 37 -3.98 -11.97 -4.39
C LYS A 37 -2.54 -12.45 -4.52
N ILE A 38 -1.74 -12.26 -3.48
CA ILE A 38 -0.33 -12.67 -3.45
C ILE A 38 -0.20 -14.18 -3.17
N GLU A 39 -1.10 -14.74 -2.36
CA GLU A 39 -1.15 -16.20 -2.16
C GLU A 39 -1.45 -16.94 -3.48
N GLU A 40 -2.30 -16.40 -4.34
CA GLU A 40 -2.56 -16.97 -5.68
C GLU A 40 -1.30 -17.04 -6.55
N LEU A 41 -0.35 -16.11 -6.36
CA LEU A 41 0.91 -16.07 -7.13
C LEU A 41 1.94 -17.10 -6.65
N LYS A 42 1.81 -17.68 -5.45
CA LYS A 42 2.82 -18.61 -4.87
C LYS A 42 3.08 -19.84 -5.71
N GLU A 43 2.05 -20.32 -6.39
CA GLU A 43 2.12 -21.52 -7.22
C GLU A 43 2.81 -21.25 -8.57
N CYS A 44 3.04 -19.98 -8.93
CA CYS A 44 3.77 -19.59 -10.13
C CYS A 44 5.28 -19.68 -9.89
N ALA A 45 5.96 -20.55 -10.64
CA ALA A 45 7.41 -20.71 -10.60
C ALA A 45 8.14 -19.57 -11.35
N HIS A 46 7.89 -18.32 -10.97
CA HIS A 46 8.51 -17.12 -11.54
C HIS A 46 9.42 -16.43 -10.50
N PRO A 47 10.69 -16.10 -10.82
CA PRO A 47 11.62 -15.51 -9.86
C PRO A 47 11.10 -14.24 -9.17
N GLY A 48 10.36 -13.40 -9.89
CA GLY A 48 9.78 -12.16 -9.35
C GLY A 48 8.68 -12.36 -8.30
N VAL A 49 8.08 -13.55 -8.19
CA VAL A 49 7.06 -13.85 -7.17
C VAL A 49 7.66 -13.80 -5.76
N PHE A 50 8.88 -14.29 -5.60
CA PHE A 50 9.57 -14.24 -4.29
C PHE A 50 9.77 -12.80 -3.82
N ASP A 51 10.19 -11.90 -4.72
CA ASP A 51 10.38 -10.48 -4.41
C ASP A 51 9.06 -9.82 -3.98
N ILE A 52 7.95 -10.16 -4.64
CA ILE A 52 6.60 -9.70 -4.27
C ILE A 52 6.26 -10.13 -2.83
N HIS A 53 6.53 -11.38 -2.45
CA HIS A 53 6.30 -11.83 -1.06
C HIS A 53 7.14 -11.08 -0.03
N ILE A 54 8.42 -10.83 -0.33
CA ILE A 54 9.29 -10.08 0.56
C ILE A 54 8.80 -8.65 0.74
N GLN A 55 8.46 -7.97 -0.36
CA GLN A 55 7.92 -6.61 -0.32
C GLN A 55 6.60 -6.54 0.45
N TYR A 56 5.70 -7.51 0.24
CA TYR A 56 4.46 -7.61 1.01
C TYR A 56 4.72 -7.76 2.52
N SER A 57 5.65 -8.63 2.91
CA SER A 57 6.02 -8.81 4.33
C SER A 57 6.57 -7.52 4.96
N MET A 58 7.39 -6.77 4.21
CA MET A 58 7.89 -5.46 4.64
C MET A 58 6.75 -4.45 4.83
N LEU A 59 5.79 -4.40 3.89
CA LEU A 59 4.64 -3.52 3.97
C LEU A 59 3.67 -3.91 5.10
N VAL A 60 3.48 -5.20 5.37
CA VAL A 60 2.73 -5.70 6.53
C VAL A 60 3.37 -5.20 7.81
N THR A 61 4.70 -5.36 7.94
CA THR A 61 5.44 -4.90 9.12
C THR A 61 5.36 -3.38 9.30
N ALA A 62 5.51 -2.61 8.22
CA ALA A 62 5.38 -1.15 8.26
C ALA A 62 3.96 -0.72 8.67
N THR A 63 2.94 -1.38 8.12
CA THR A 63 1.53 -1.11 8.44
C THR A 63 1.23 -1.44 9.90
N GLN A 64 1.72 -2.56 10.42
CA GLN A 64 1.57 -2.93 11.84
C GLN A 64 2.30 -1.96 12.77
N GLY A 65 3.52 -1.52 12.40
CA GLY A 65 4.25 -0.52 13.18
C GLY A 65 3.49 0.81 13.31
N ALA A 66 2.78 1.21 12.25
CA ALA A 66 1.92 2.38 12.24
C ALA A 66 0.65 2.24 13.10
N ALA A 67 0.20 1.01 13.41
CA ALA A 67 -1.01 0.76 14.22
C ALA A 67 -0.96 1.46 15.57
N SER A 68 0.20 1.43 16.23
CA SER A 68 0.44 2.06 17.53
C SER A 68 0.05 3.56 17.56
N LYS A 69 0.18 4.25 16.42
CA LYS A 69 -0.12 5.68 16.28
C LYS A 69 -1.55 5.95 15.85
N PHE A 70 -2.10 5.13 14.96
CA PHE A 70 -3.36 5.46 14.27
C PHE A 70 -4.57 4.63 14.73
N ASP A 71 -4.39 3.45 15.34
CA ASP A 71 -5.50 2.64 15.86
C ASP A 71 -6.03 3.15 17.23
N SER A 72 -5.21 3.89 17.98
CA SER A 72 -5.57 4.39 19.33
C SER A 72 -6.57 5.57 19.33
N GLY A 73 -6.94 6.10 18.16
CA GLY A 73 -7.83 7.26 18.02
C GLY A 73 -7.29 8.57 18.60
N SER A 74 -6.08 8.57 19.17
CA SER A 74 -5.47 9.72 19.84
C SER A 74 -4.76 10.65 18.85
N VAL A 75 -5.53 11.20 17.91
CA VAL A 75 -5.05 12.14 16.88
C VAL A 75 -4.30 13.36 17.45
N GLN A 76 -4.57 13.73 18.70
CA GLN A 76 -3.88 14.83 19.40
C GLN A 76 -2.38 14.59 19.62
N LYS A 77 -1.89 13.35 19.49
CA LYS A 77 -0.47 13.00 19.65
C LYS A 77 0.29 12.86 18.33
N LEU A 78 -0.39 13.01 17.20
CA LEU A 78 0.23 12.87 15.88
C LEU A 78 1.05 14.11 15.53
N THR A 79 2.26 13.87 15.05
CA THR A 79 3.16 14.90 14.54
C THR A 79 3.05 15.02 13.02
N THR A 80 3.56 16.13 12.46
CA THR A 80 3.68 16.29 10.99
C THR A 80 4.51 15.17 10.36
N LYS A 81 5.53 14.68 11.06
CA LYS A 81 6.34 13.52 10.63
C LYS A 81 5.51 12.25 10.53
N ASP A 82 4.56 12.04 11.44
CA ASP A 82 3.66 10.88 11.39
C ASP A 82 2.71 10.95 10.20
N LEU A 83 2.23 12.15 9.86
CA LEU A 83 1.38 12.35 8.68
C LEU A 83 2.16 12.08 7.38
N ALA A 84 3.39 12.59 7.26
CA ALA A 84 4.25 12.34 6.10
C ALA A 84 4.62 10.85 5.98
N MET A 85 4.89 10.18 7.10
CA MET A 85 5.11 8.73 7.12
C MET A 85 3.87 7.97 6.62
N LEU A 86 2.67 8.37 7.06
CA LEU A 86 1.43 7.74 6.62
C LEU A 86 1.15 7.97 5.13
N GLU A 87 1.47 9.15 4.61
CA GLU A 87 1.36 9.47 3.18
C GLU A 87 2.30 8.61 2.35
N ASN A 88 3.57 8.49 2.76
CA ASN A 88 4.52 7.61 2.10
C ASN A 88 4.09 6.14 2.16
N LEU A 89 3.60 5.68 3.31
CA LEU A 89 3.09 4.31 3.44
C LEU A 89 1.90 4.07 2.51
N GLN A 90 1.00 5.04 2.37
CA GLN A 90 -0.11 4.94 1.44
C GLN A 90 0.37 4.79 0.00
N ILE A 91 1.29 5.66 -0.45
CA ILE A 91 1.85 5.60 -1.80
C ILE A 91 2.46 4.22 -2.06
N LEU A 92 3.32 3.74 -1.16
CA LEU A 92 3.97 2.44 -1.30
C LEU A 92 2.98 1.28 -1.41
N VAL A 93 1.90 1.28 -0.61
CA VAL A 93 0.89 0.22 -0.66
C VAL A 93 0.11 0.23 -1.98
N LEU A 94 -0.18 1.40 -2.53
CA LEU A 94 -0.91 1.54 -3.78
C LEU A 94 -0.04 1.16 -4.98
N ASP A 95 1.18 1.65 -5.04
CA ASP A 95 2.14 1.30 -6.08
C ASP A 95 2.39 -0.22 -6.06
N PHE A 96 2.51 -0.81 -4.87
CA PHE A 96 2.64 -2.25 -4.73
C PHE A 96 1.36 -3.01 -5.15
N ALA A 97 0.18 -2.45 -4.91
CA ALA A 97 -1.07 -3.05 -5.40
C ALA A 97 -1.11 -3.12 -6.92
N ASP A 98 -0.63 -2.08 -7.61
CA ASP A 98 -0.52 -2.06 -9.07
C ASP A 98 0.46 -3.15 -9.56
N ILE A 99 1.63 -3.27 -8.93
CA ILE A 99 2.60 -4.35 -9.23
C ILE A 99 1.97 -5.74 -9.09
N VAL A 100 1.22 -5.97 -8.00
CA VAL A 100 0.55 -7.26 -7.77
C VAL A 100 -0.52 -7.53 -8.82
N ASN A 101 -1.29 -6.51 -9.22
CA ASN A 101 -2.31 -6.66 -10.25
C ASN A 101 -1.69 -6.95 -11.62
N GLU A 102 -0.59 -6.29 -11.97
CA GLU A 102 0.18 -6.56 -13.20
C GLU A 102 0.75 -7.98 -13.19
N ALA A 103 1.38 -8.40 -12.10
CA ALA A 103 1.92 -9.76 -11.96
C ALA A 103 0.83 -10.83 -12.08
N ARG A 104 -0.36 -10.60 -11.51
CA ARG A 104 -1.51 -11.51 -11.66
C ARG A 104 -1.99 -11.59 -13.10
N ALA A 105 -2.09 -10.45 -13.78
CA ALA A 105 -2.49 -10.41 -15.18
C ALA A 105 -1.50 -11.13 -16.12
N GLU A 106 -0.21 -11.12 -15.78
CA GLU A 106 0.82 -11.79 -16.57
C GLU A 106 0.93 -13.30 -16.27
N LEU A 107 0.80 -13.69 -14.99
CA LEU A 107 1.17 -15.03 -14.53
C LEU A 107 -0.03 -15.97 -14.31
N LEU A 108 -1.23 -15.44 -14.11
CA LEU A 108 -2.43 -16.26 -13.86
C LEU A 108 -3.30 -16.34 -15.13
N PRO A 109 -3.80 -17.54 -15.48
CA PRO A 109 -4.75 -17.69 -16.58
C PRO A 109 -6.13 -17.07 -16.24
N GLU A 110 -6.82 -16.55 -17.24
CA GLU A 110 -8.19 -15.97 -17.14
C GLU A 110 -9.24 -16.95 -16.60
#